data_AF-A0A2J5HQ62-F1
#
_entry.id   AF-A0A2J5HQ62-F1
#
_cell.length_a   1.000
_cell.length_b   1.000
_cell.length_c   1.000
_cell.angle_alpha   90.00
_cell.angle_beta   90.00
_cell.angle_gamma   90.00
#
_symmetry.space_group_name_H-M   'P 1'
#
loop_
_entity.id
_entity.type
_entity.pdbx_description
1 polymer ?
#
loop_
_entity_poly.entity_id
_entity_poly.type
_entity_poly.pdbx_seq_one_letter_code
_entity_poly.pdbx_strand_id
1 'polypeptide(L)'
;MDSGTNPTAFMAAALATRNLQRLFLNVHQTSGSPSYDIIEDSIVAAINALQPLKALCLRSLRTASPVHRVVKRHGPTLQTLAVEASIIEEDRSSRASGYKYPQLHGGEIRLIAPRCPHLQELRIQLRRSRGSWRECLAYQALGQFPSLHTVILDLHYDPRDHPSSSHPCAPHHLREALINAATDGPLATAIWDLIYANQPSRRLRSLRIVPFGARFFASGESLVLQRLSPSLLVKRPPCYPSDPLLVVDVGSAEMELQRRAHRAVCHLPLDPPVPDSVVRVFHELWPPLTEGADWRTTPWKSLPLEGCRVPSSSPSP
;
A
#
# COMPACT_ATOMS: atom_id res chain seq x y z
N MET A 1 13.91 15.27 -19.95
CA MET A 1 13.11 15.90 -21.02
C MET A 1 11.67 15.54 -20.74
N ASP A 2 11.02 16.30 -19.86
CA ASP A 2 9.62 16.07 -19.49
C ASP A 2 8.72 16.81 -20.48
N SER A 3 8.20 16.08 -21.46
CA SER A 3 7.06 16.52 -22.26
C SER A 3 5.82 16.44 -21.38
N GLY A 4 5.63 17.45 -20.54
CA GLY A 4 4.38 17.66 -19.80
C GLY A 4 3.26 17.80 -20.82
N THR A 5 2.43 16.76 -20.93
CA THR A 5 1.26 16.73 -21.81
C THR A 5 0.38 17.93 -21.45
N ASN A 6 0.13 18.82 -22.41
CA ASN A 6 -0.77 19.95 -22.19
C ASN A 6 -2.14 19.39 -21.76
N PRO A 7 -2.61 19.63 -20.52
CA PRO A 7 -3.77 18.96 -19.95
C PRO A 7 -5.04 19.19 -20.79
N THR A 8 -5.17 20.33 -21.46
CA THR A 8 -6.29 20.63 -22.38
C THR A 8 -6.27 19.77 -23.64
N ALA A 9 -5.09 19.49 -24.22
CA ALA A 9 -4.96 18.66 -25.41
C ALA A 9 -5.25 17.18 -25.10
N PHE A 10 -4.77 16.69 -23.95
CA PHE A 10 -5.12 15.35 -23.46
C PHE A 10 -6.63 15.22 -23.25
N MET A 11 -7.26 16.23 -22.65
CA MET A 11 -8.70 16.20 -22.40
C MET A 11 -9.54 16.24 -23.67
N ALA A 12 -9.17 17.06 -24.65
CA ALA A 12 -9.82 17.07 -25.96
C ALA A 12 -9.71 15.69 -26.64
N ALA A 13 -8.54 15.06 -26.58
CA ALA A 13 -8.34 13.72 -27.13
C ALA A 13 -9.14 12.64 -26.39
N ALA A 14 -9.14 12.66 -25.05
CA ALA A 14 -9.88 11.69 -24.23
C ALA A 14 -11.40 11.79 -24.45
N LEU A 15 -11.94 13.02 -24.57
CA LEU A 15 -13.36 13.23 -24.88
C LEU A 15 -13.73 12.83 -26.31
N ALA A 16 -12.80 12.91 -27.26
CA ALA A 16 -13.00 12.45 -28.63
C ALA A 16 -13.06 10.90 -28.72
N THR A 17 -12.48 10.18 -27.75
CA THR A 17 -12.52 8.71 -27.71
C THR A 17 -13.85 8.19 -27.16
N ARG A 18 -14.74 7.74 -28.06
CA ARG A 18 -16.09 7.28 -27.68
C ARG A 18 -16.13 5.96 -26.89
N ASN A 19 -15.04 5.21 -26.85
CA ASN A 19 -14.98 3.84 -26.28
C ASN A 19 -13.84 3.67 -25.27
N LEU A 20 -13.40 4.74 -24.60
CA LEU A 20 -12.36 4.62 -23.60
C LEU A 20 -12.87 3.77 -22.43
N GLN A 21 -12.28 2.59 -22.22
CA GLN A 21 -12.66 1.68 -21.13
C GLN A 21 -11.66 1.71 -19.97
N ARG A 22 -10.43 2.13 -20.23
CA ARG A 22 -9.31 2.08 -19.28
C ARG A 22 -8.58 3.40 -19.28
N LEU A 23 -8.39 3.97 -18.09
CA LEU A 23 -7.66 5.21 -17.90
C LEU A 23 -6.58 5.01 -16.83
N PHE A 24 -5.36 5.40 -17.16
CA PHE A 24 -4.23 5.46 -16.22
C PHE A 24 -3.79 6.91 -16.16
N LEU A 25 -3.95 7.53 -14.99
CA LEU A 25 -3.67 8.93 -14.79
C LEU A 25 -2.60 9.10 -13.73
N ASN A 26 -1.55 9.83 -14.11
CA ASN A 26 -0.46 10.19 -13.22
C ASN A 26 -0.37 11.71 -13.12
N VAL A 27 -0.69 12.24 -11.94
CA VAL A 27 -0.67 13.68 -11.70
C VAL A 27 0.70 14.07 -11.22
N HIS A 28 1.44 14.79 -12.05
CA HIS A 28 2.71 15.39 -11.67
C HIS A 28 2.54 16.89 -11.53
N GLN A 29 3.09 17.42 -10.44
CA GLN A 29 3.19 18.86 -10.25
C GLN A 29 4.48 19.35 -10.91
N THR A 30 4.39 20.39 -11.72
CA THR A 30 5.56 21.12 -12.26
C THR A 30 5.75 22.42 -11.49
N SER A 31 6.99 22.91 -11.35
CA SER A 31 7.26 24.18 -10.67
C SER A 31 6.43 25.32 -11.27
N GLY A 32 5.73 26.07 -10.42
CA GLY A 32 4.85 27.19 -10.83
C GLY A 32 3.40 26.82 -11.15
N SER A 33 3.00 25.56 -10.92
CA SER A 33 1.60 25.13 -11.08
C SER A 33 0.68 25.64 -9.95
N PRO A 34 -0.64 25.79 -10.21
CA PRO A 34 -1.61 26.26 -9.22
C PRO A 34 -1.70 25.36 -7.98
N SER A 35 -2.42 25.84 -6.95
CA SER A 35 -2.68 25.06 -5.73
C SER A 35 -3.16 23.65 -6.05
N TYR A 36 -2.73 22.68 -5.24
CA TYR A 36 -3.00 21.26 -5.46
C TYR A 36 -4.49 20.93 -5.55
N ASP A 37 -5.31 21.62 -4.75
CA ASP A 37 -6.77 21.41 -4.72
C ASP A 37 -7.41 21.77 -6.08
N ILE A 38 -6.91 22.82 -6.74
CA ILE A 38 -7.38 23.26 -8.06
C ILE A 38 -7.03 22.21 -9.13
N ILE A 39 -5.85 21.60 -9.01
CA ILE A 39 -5.39 20.54 -9.91
C ILE A 39 -6.25 19.29 -9.71
N GLU A 40 -6.48 18.86 -8.45
CA GLU A 40 -7.35 17.71 -8.16
C GLU A 40 -8.78 17.93 -8.68
N ASP A 41 -9.35 19.12 -8.49
CA ASP A 41 -10.70 19.46 -8.98
C ASP A 41 -10.80 19.42 -10.51
N SER A 42 -9.81 20.00 -11.19
CA SER A 42 -9.75 19.99 -12.65
C SER A 42 -9.65 18.57 -13.20
N ILE A 43 -8.87 17.71 -12.53
CA ILE A 43 -8.69 16.30 -12.88
C ILE A 43 -9.96 15.49 -12.63
N VAL A 44 -10.64 15.71 -11.51
CA VAL A 44 -11.92 15.07 -11.21
C VAL A 44 -12.96 15.47 -12.24
N ALA A 45 -13.06 16.75 -12.60
CA ALA A 45 -13.97 17.24 -13.63
C ALA A 45 -13.67 16.60 -14.99
N ALA A 46 -12.38 16.54 -15.34
CA ALA A 46 -11.89 15.88 -16.53
C ALA A 46 -12.30 14.40 -16.61
N ILE A 47 -12.01 13.62 -15.57
CA ILE A 47 -12.34 12.18 -15.52
C ILE A 47 -13.86 12.00 -15.63
N ASN A 48 -14.64 12.80 -14.91
CA ASN A 48 -16.10 12.70 -14.89
C ASN A 48 -16.78 13.07 -16.22
N ALA A 49 -16.10 13.84 -17.09
CA ALA A 49 -16.57 14.16 -18.42
C ALA A 49 -16.48 12.97 -19.39
N LEU A 50 -15.70 11.94 -19.04
CA LEU A 50 -15.59 10.71 -19.81
C LEU A 50 -16.83 9.81 -19.63
N GLN A 51 -17.00 8.88 -20.56
CA GLN A 51 -17.96 7.80 -20.40
C GLN A 51 -17.58 6.89 -19.22
N PRO A 52 -18.54 6.20 -18.59
CA PRO A 52 -18.27 5.28 -17.49
C PRO A 52 -17.16 4.27 -17.84
N LEU A 53 -16.14 4.18 -16.98
CA LEU A 53 -14.92 3.43 -17.24
C LEU A 53 -15.03 2.03 -16.63
N LYS A 54 -14.30 1.07 -17.19
CA LYS A 54 -14.17 -0.29 -16.62
C LYS A 54 -12.91 -0.43 -15.77
N ALA A 55 -11.82 0.24 -16.13
CA ALA A 55 -10.61 0.26 -15.32
C ALA A 55 -10.11 1.68 -15.11
N LEU A 56 -9.74 1.99 -13.87
CA LEU A 56 -9.23 3.29 -13.50
C LEU A 56 -8.02 3.14 -12.57
N CYS A 57 -6.91 3.77 -12.94
CA CYS A 57 -5.75 3.93 -12.08
C CYS A 57 -5.49 5.42 -11.82
N LEU A 58 -5.50 5.79 -10.53
CA LEU A 58 -5.28 7.14 -10.03
C LEU A 58 -3.98 7.16 -9.23
N ARG A 59 -2.96 7.85 -9.75
CA ARG A 59 -1.74 8.14 -9.00
C ARG A 59 -1.73 9.58 -8.51
N SER A 60 -1.03 9.81 -7.41
CA SER A 60 -0.79 11.16 -6.89
C SER A 60 -2.05 11.89 -6.45
N LEU A 61 -3.01 11.20 -5.81
CA LEU A 61 -4.07 11.88 -5.07
C LEU A 61 -3.62 12.10 -3.62
N ARG A 62 -3.99 13.23 -3.00
CA ARG A 62 -3.64 13.53 -1.60
C ARG A 62 -4.79 13.28 -0.64
N THR A 63 -6.03 13.42 -1.12
CA THR A 63 -7.22 13.33 -0.27
C THR A 63 -8.22 12.30 -0.78
N ALA A 64 -9.08 11.80 0.10
CA ALA A 64 -10.10 10.83 -0.27
C ALA A 64 -11.19 11.44 -1.17
N SER A 65 -11.45 12.75 -1.05
CA SER A 65 -12.55 13.46 -1.73
C SER A 65 -12.58 13.25 -3.27
N PRO A 66 -11.47 13.44 -4.01
CA PRO A 66 -11.39 13.09 -5.43
C PRO A 66 -11.80 11.65 -5.74
N VAL A 67 -11.37 10.68 -4.93
CA VAL A 67 -11.72 9.27 -5.12
C VAL A 67 -13.23 9.07 -5.03
N HIS A 68 -13.89 9.67 -4.03
CA HIS A 68 -15.35 9.58 -3.89
C HIS A 68 -16.10 10.20 -5.06
N ARG A 69 -15.65 11.37 -5.53
CA ARG A 69 -16.29 12.07 -6.65
C ARG A 69 -16.19 11.27 -7.94
N VAL A 70 -15.03 10.68 -8.22
CA VAL A 70 -14.82 9.84 -9.41
C VAL A 70 -15.59 8.52 -9.29
N VAL A 71 -15.55 7.86 -8.13
CA VAL A 71 -16.30 6.63 -7.88
C VAL A 71 -17.81 6.84 -8.02
N LYS A 72 -18.34 8.01 -7.64
CA LYS A 72 -19.78 8.33 -7.81
C LYS A 72 -20.22 8.21 -9.27
N ARG A 73 -19.35 8.56 -10.23
CA ARG A 73 -19.65 8.53 -11.66
C ARG A 73 -19.33 7.19 -12.31
N HIS A 74 -18.13 6.65 -12.07
CA HIS A 74 -17.62 5.47 -12.78
C HIS A 74 -17.86 4.16 -12.01
N GLY A 75 -18.11 4.22 -10.71
CA GLY A 75 -18.29 3.04 -9.84
C GLY A 75 -19.24 1.97 -10.38
N PRO A 76 -20.43 2.32 -10.92
CA PRO A 76 -21.36 1.33 -11.46
C PRO A 76 -20.82 0.50 -12.62
N THR A 77 -19.74 0.90 -13.30
CA THR A 77 -19.13 0.14 -14.41
C THR A 77 -17.72 -0.35 -14.11
N LEU A 78 -17.10 0.12 -13.03
CA LEU A 78 -15.72 -0.21 -12.69
C LEU A 78 -15.58 -1.68 -12.30
N GLN A 79 -14.64 -2.34 -12.96
CA GLN A 79 -14.13 -3.69 -12.69
C GLN A 79 -12.78 -3.62 -11.99
N THR A 80 -11.93 -2.65 -12.34
CA THR A 80 -10.63 -2.44 -11.72
C THR A 80 -10.49 -1.01 -11.22
N LEU A 81 -10.11 -0.85 -9.95
CA LEU A 81 -9.76 0.44 -9.36
C LEU A 81 -8.39 0.30 -8.70
N ALA A 82 -7.45 1.11 -9.15
CA ALA A 82 -6.15 1.26 -8.51
C ALA A 82 -6.00 2.71 -8.05
N VAL A 83 -5.75 2.87 -6.77
CA VAL A 83 -5.21 4.11 -6.20
C VAL A 83 -3.79 3.79 -5.84
N GLU A 84 -2.82 4.57 -6.33
CA GLU A 84 -1.40 4.31 -6.11
C GLU A 84 -0.69 5.52 -5.51
N ALA A 85 0.25 5.23 -4.61
CA ALA A 85 1.11 6.26 -4.05
C ALA A 85 1.99 6.88 -5.12
N SER A 86 2.17 8.18 -4.98
CA SER A 86 3.19 8.93 -5.69
C SER A 86 4.33 9.27 -4.74
N ILE A 87 5.51 9.36 -5.33
CA ILE A 87 6.69 9.88 -4.66
C ILE A 87 6.95 11.25 -5.28
N ILE A 88 6.86 12.29 -4.47
CA ILE A 88 7.32 13.61 -4.87
C ILE A 88 8.69 13.77 -4.22
N GLU A 89 9.72 13.93 -5.05
CA GLU A 89 11.05 14.32 -4.58
C GLU A 89 10.96 15.73 -4.01
N GLU A 90 11.68 16.00 -2.93
CA GLU A 90 11.64 17.25 -2.17
C GLU A 90 11.56 18.47 -3.10
N ASP A 91 10.37 19.04 -3.24
CA ASP A 91 10.27 20.40 -3.74
C ASP A 91 10.90 21.26 -2.65
N ARG A 92 11.98 21.96 -2.98
CA ARG A 92 12.73 22.82 -2.06
C ARG A 92 11.84 23.87 -1.37
N SER A 93 10.65 24.13 -1.91
CA SER A 93 9.65 25.03 -1.35
C SER A 93 8.58 24.36 -0.47
N SER A 94 8.41 23.02 -0.56
CA SER A 94 7.34 22.28 0.10
C SER A 94 7.88 21.49 1.28
N ARG A 95 7.43 21.82 2.50
CA ARG A 95 7.64 21.00 3.72
C ARG A 95 6.98 19.61 3.66
N ALA A 96 6.39 19.23 2.53
CA ALA A 96 5.61 18.02 2.37
C ALA A 96 6.40 16.91 1.65
N SER A 97 7.56 16.54 2.15
CA SER A 97 8.22 15.28 1.74
C SER A 97 7.35 14.06 2.11
N GLY A 98 7.67 12.90 1.54
CA GLY A 98 7.00 11.64 1.84
C GLY A 98 6.12 11.07 0.73
N TYR A 99 5.56 9.89 0.99
CA TYR A 99 4.57 9.27 0.12
C TYR A 99 3.26 10.05 0.15
N LYS A 100 2.71 10.36 -1.03
CA LYS A 100 1.40 11.02 -1.17
C LYS A 100 0.41 10.04 -1.79
N TYR A 101 -0.60 9.70 -1.01
CA TYR A 101 -1.74 8.89 -1.40
C TYR A 101 -2.94 9.25 -0.50
N PRO A 102 -4.17 9.06 -0.97
CA PRO A 102 -5.35 9.37 -0.17
C PRO A 102 -5.50 8.35 0.96
N GLN A 103 -5.66 8.84 2.19
CA GLN A 103 -5.80 7.98 3.37
C GLN A 103 -7.22 7.40 3.44
N LEU A 104 -7.43 6.27 2.75
CA LEU A 104 -8.70 5.55 2.71
C LEU A 104 -8.84 4.66 3.96
N HIS A 105 -9.47 5.19 5.00
CA HIS A 105 -9.80 4.42 6.20
C HIS A 105 -11.07 3.59 5.98
N GLY A 106 -11.42 2.70 6.93
CA GLY A 106 -12.60 1.85 6.84
C GLY A 106 -13.91 2.59 6.56
N GLY A 107 -14.08 3.82 7.08
CA GLY A 107 -15.24 4.67 6.77
C GLY A 107 -15.34 5.03 5.28
N GLU A 108 -14.25 5.53 4.70
CA GLU A 108 -14.20 5.90 3.28
C GLU A 108 -14.39 4.68 2.37
N ILE A 109 -13.76 3.56 2.72
CA ILE A 109 -13.90 2.30 1.96
C ILE A 109 -15.36 1.82 1.98
N ARG A 110 -16.06 1.90 3.13
CA ARG A 110 -17.49 1.56 3.25
C ARG A 110 -18.38 2.47 2.41
N LEU A 111 -18.01 3.75 2.23
CA LEU A 111 -18.73 4.67 1.35
C LEU A 111 -18.47 4.39 -0.14
N ILE A 112 -17.31 3.81 -0.48
CA ILE A 112 -16.94 3.46 -1.86
C ILE A 112 -17.61 2.14 -2.28
N ALA A 113 -17.60 1.12 -1.42
CA ALA A 113 -18.09 -0.22 -1.72
C ALA A 113 -19.48 -0.30 -2.40
N PRO A 114 -20.55 0.34 -1.90
CA PRO A 114 -21.89 0.24 -2.50
C PRO A 114 -21.97 0.93 -3.87
N ARG A 115 -21.05 1.84 -4.19
CA ARG A 115 -21.00 2.52 -5.49
C ARG A 115 -20.28 1.70 -6.56
N CYS A 116 -19.60 0.62 -6.16
CA CYS A 116 -18.74 -0.21 -7.01
C CYS A 116 -19.21 -1.69 -7.02
N PRO A 117 -20.44 -2.00 -7.45
CA PRO A 117 -21.01 -3.35 -7.35
C PRO A 117 -20.30 -4.39 -8.23
N HIS A 118 -19.65 -3.97 -9.30
CA HIS A 118 -18.96 -4.86 -10.25
C HIS A 118 -17.44 -4.86 -10.07
N LEU A 119 -16.92 -4.21 -9.03
CA LEU A 119 -15.49 -4.13 -8.81
C LEU A 119 -14.92 -5.50 -8.44
N GLN A 120 -13.98 -5.95 -9.27
CA GLN A 120 -13.34 -7.26 -9.27
C GLN A 120 -11.92 -7.18 -8.72
N GLU A 121 -11.22 -6.10 -9.04
CA GLU A 121 -9.83 -5.86 -8.65
C GLU A 121 -9.68 -4.49 -7.99
N LEU A 122 -9.10 -4.48 -6.79
CA LEU A 122 -8.85 -3.27 -6.02
C LEU A 122 -7.39 -3.21 -5.59
N ARG A 123 -6.70 -2.13 -5.97
CA ARG A 123 -5.40 -1.75 -5.41
C ARG A 123 -5.52 -0.48 -4.60
N ILE A 124 -5.13 -0.51 -3.34
CA ILE A 124 -5.13 0.66 -2.45
C ILE A 124 -3.94 0.64 -1.50
N GLN A 125 -3.62 1.81 -0.96
CA GLN A 125 -2.66 1.99 0.11
C GLN A 125 -3.37 2.04 1.45
N LEU A 126 -2.84 1.35 2.44
CA LEU A 126 -3.27 1.44 3.84
C LEU A 126 -2.07 1.68 4.74
N ARG A 127 -2.26 2.47 5.79
CA ARG A 127 -1.22 2.65 6.81
C ARG A 127 -1.23 1.47 7.76
N ARG A 128 -0.08 0.81 7.94
CA ARG A 128 0.09 -0.22 8.96
C ARG A 128 0.23 0.48 10.32
N SER A 129 -0.51 0.02 11.31
CA SER A 129 -0.58 0.57 12.66
C SER A 129 -0.67 -0.53 13.72
N ARG A 130 0.18 -1.56 13.64
CA ARG A 130 0.20 -2.66 14.63
C ARG A 130 -1.10 -3.46 14.72
N GLY A 131 -1.90 -3.45 13.64
CA GLY A 131 -3.22 -4.08 13.65
C GLY A 131 -4.21 -3.32 14.52
N SER A 132 -4.08 -1.99 14.63
CA SER A 132 -5.03 -1.16 15.38
C SER A 132 -6.46 -1.38 14.89
N TRP A 133 -7.44 -0.99 15.71
CA TRP A 133 -8.85 -1.07 15.34
C TRP A 133 -9.15 -0.34 14.01
N ARG A 134 -8.48 0.78 13.71
CA ARG A 134 -8.69 1.56 12.47
C ARG A 134 -8.21 0.79 11.23
N GLU A 135 -7.09 0.10 11.36
CA GLU A 135 -6.54 -0.77 10.31
C GLU A 135 -7.42 -2.01 10.11
N CYS A 136 -7.82 -2.68 11.20
CA CYS A 136 -8.78 -3.77 11.16
C CYS A 136 -10.09 -3.37 10.47
N LEU A 137 -10.64 -2.19 10.77
CA LEU A 137 -11.85 -1.68 10.10
C LEU A 137 -11.66 -1.46 8.59
N ALA A 138 -10.46 -1.07 8.15
CA ALA A 138 -10.17 -0.94 6.72
C ALA A 138 -10.22 -2.31 6.03
N TYR A 139 -9.58 -3.33 6.61
CA TYR A 139 -9.65 -4.70 6.09
C TYR A 139 -11.08 -5.25 6.07
N GLN A 140 -11.86 -5.05 7.14
CA GLN A 140 -13.28 -5.45 7.17
C GLN A 140 -14.10 -4.72 6.10
N ALA A 141 -13.83 -3.43 5.87
CA ALA A 141 -14.51 -2.63 4.86
C ALA A 141 -14.25 -3.14 3.43
N LEU A 142 -13.06 -3.69 3.15
CA LEU A 142 -12.76 -4.32 1.86
C LEU A 142 -13.63 -5.55 1.59
N GLY A 143 -14.10 -6.24 2.64
CA GLY A 143 -15.07 -7.32 2.48
C GLY A 143 -16.42 -6.85 1.91
N GLN A 144 -16.77 -5.57 2.06
CA GLN A 144 -18.08 -5.05 1.65
C GLN A 144 -18.26 -4.94 0.12
N PHE A 145 -17.19 -5.14 -0.67
CA PHE A 145 -17.30 -5.16 -2.12
C PHE A 145 -17.85 -6.51 -2.61
N PRO A 146 -19.02 -6.54 -3.26
CA PRO A 146 -19.73 -7.78 -3.56
C PRO A 146 -19.05 -8.63 -4.63
N SER A 147 -18.35 -8.03 -5.59
CA SER A 147 -17.71 -8.75 -6.70
C SER A 147 -16.19 -8.91 -6.55
N LEU A 148 -15.61 -8.41 -5.46
CA LEU A 148 -14.17 -8.31 -5.32
C LEU A 148 -13.52 -9.70 -5.18
N HIS A 149 -12.59 -10.01 -6.07
CA HIS A 149 -11.85 -11.28 -6.04
C HIS A 149 -10.33 -11.11 -5.95
N THR A 150 -9.81 -9.96 -6.38
CA THR A 150 -8.38 -9.64 -6.31
C THR A 150 -8.17 -8.36 -5.52
N VAL A 151 -7.32 -8.42 -4.50
CA VAL A 151 -6.92 -7.26 -3.72
C VAL A 151 -5.41 -7.11 -3.74
N ILE A 152 -4.92 -5.90 -3.97
CA ILE A 152 -3.52 -5.52 -3.84
C ILE A 152 -3.44 -4.44 -2.76
N LEU A 153 -2.87 -4.80 -1.60
CA LEU A 153 -2.68 -3.90 -0.48
C LEU A 153 -1.24 -3.42 -0.45
N ASP A 154 -1.04 -2.15 -0.75
CA ASP A 154 0.23 -1.50 -0.47
C ASP A 154 0.20 -1.06 1.01
N LEU A 155 1.00 -1.69 1.87
CA LEU A 155 1.02 -1.39 3.31
C LEU A 155 2.14 -0.41 3.66
N HIS A 156 1.77 0.83 3.97
CA HIS A 156 2.72 1.86 4.35
C HIS A 156 3.15 1.67 5.81
N TYR A 157 4.42 1.36 6.04
CA TYR A 157 4.94 1.09 7.38
C TYR A 157 5.65 2.28 8.05
N ASP A 158 5.91 3.38 7.34
CA ASP A 158 6.52 4.58 7.95
C ASP A 158 5.51 5.30 8.86
N PRO A 159 5.75 5.36 10.18
CA PRO A 159 4.85 6.03 11.11
C PRO A 159 4.89 7.56 10.97
N ARG A 160 5.90 8.13 10.32
CA ARG A 160 6.10 9.58 10.23
C ARG A 160 5.16 10.20 9.20
N ASP A 161 4.56 11.34 9.53
CA ASP A 161 3.70 12.09 8.59
C ASP A 161 4.51 12.89 7.56
N HIS A 162 5.71 13.34 7.97
CA HIS A 162 6.62 14.13 7.16
C HIS A 162 8.02 13.51 7.21
N PRO A 163 8.22 12.35 6.55
CA PRO A 163 9.51 11.69 6.58
C PRO A 163 10.51 12.47 5.73
N SER A 164 11.69 12.75 6.28
CA SER A 164 12.76 13.45 5.58
C SER A 164 14.00 12.57 5.52
N SER A 165 14.69 12.58 4.38
CA SER A 165 15.97 11.90 4.20
C SER A 165 17.15 12.65 4.84
N SER A 166 16.98 13.92 5.20
CA SER A 166 18.06 14.75 5.76
C SER A 166 18.24 14.59 7.27
N HIS A 167 17.23 14.06 7.96
CA HIS A 167 17.25 13.93 9.42
C HIS A 167 17.22 12.45 9.86
N PRO A 168 18.04 12.07 10.85
CA PRO A 168 18.01 10.73 11.42
C PRO A 168 16.62 10.36 11.93
N CYS A 169 16.19 9.13 11.69
CA CYS A 169 14.95 8.63 12.24
C CYS A 169 15.07 8.50 13.76
N ALA A 170 14.11 9.07 14.50
CA ALA A 170 14.10 8.90 15.96
C ALA A 170 13.94 7.41 16.31
N PRO A 171 14.60 6.89 17.36
CA PRO A 171 14.58 5.46 17.68
C PRO A 171 13.17 4.85 17.84
N HIS A 172 12.22 5.61 18.39
CA HIS A 172 10.84 5.15 18.54
C HIS A 172 10.12 5.00 17.19
N HIS A 173 10.33 5.91 16.24
CA HIS A 173 9.80 5.80 14.88
C HIS A 173 10.43 4.63 14.13
N LEU A 174 11.74 4.40 14.30
CA LEU A 174 12.40 3.22 13.73
C LEU A 174 11.80 1.93 14.30
N ARG A 175 11.62 1.86 15.63
CA ARG A 175 11.00 0.70 16.29
C ARG A 175 9.61 0.42 15.75
N GLU A 176 8.77 1.44 15.62
CA GLU A 176 7.44 1.30 15.03
C GLU A 176 7.47 0.90 13.55
N ALA A 177 8.38 1.47 12.77
CA ALA A 177 8.57 1.12 11.36
C ALA A 177 8.99 -0.35 11.20
N LEU A 178 9.90 -0.86 12.04
CA LEU A 178 10.29 -2.28 12.03
C LEU A 178 9.10 -3.19 12.32
N ILE A 179 8.31 -2.88 13.35
CA ILE A 179 7.09 -3.63 13.69
C ILE A 179 6.06 -3.59 12.55
N ASN A 180 5.92 -2.45 11.88
CA ASN A 180 4.98 -2.25 10.78
C ASN A 180 5.46 -2.86 9.46
N ALA A 181 6.78 -2.96 9.25
CA ALA A 181 7.38 -3.56 8.08
C ALA A 181 7.31 -5.09 8.13
N ALA A 182 7.49 -5.67 9.32
CA ALA A 182 7.48 -7.12 9.56
C ALA A 182 6.20 -7.78 9.04
N THR A 183 6.31 -8.44 7.88
CA THR A 183 5.20 -9.05 7.16
C THR A 183 5.52 -10.52 6.88
N ASP A 184 4.74 -11.43 7.45
CA ASP A 184 4.92 -12.88 7.27
C ASP A 184 3.62 -13.57 6.86
N GLY A 185 3.70 -14.88 6.62
CA GLY A 185 2.54 -15.68 6.19
C GLY A 185 1.36 -15.62 7.16
N PRO A 186 1.55 -15.82 8.48
CA PRO A 186 0.49 -15.67 9.46
C PRO A 186 -0.23 -14.32 9.41
N LEU A 187 0.48 -13.20 9.31
CA LEU A 187 -0.17 -11.88 9.17
C LEU A 187 -0.93 -11.76 7.85
N ALA A 188 -0.36 -12.24 6.75
CA ALA A 188 -1.02 -12.20 5.45
C ALA A 188 -2.34 -13.00 5.45
N THR A 189 -2.32 -14.19 6.07
CA THR A 189 -3.51 -15.02 6.28
C THR A 189 -4.52 -14.32 7.19
N ALA A 190 -4.10 -13.70 8.29
CA ALA A 190 -5.01 -12.98 9.18
C ALA A 190 -5.72 -11.80 8.48
N ILE A 191 -5.01 -11.04 7.64
CA ILE A 191 -5.59 -9.97 6.83
C ILE A 191 -6.57 -10.55 5.80
N TRP A 192 -6.18 -11.63 5.11
CA TRP A 192 -7.08 -12.34 4.20
C TRP A 192 -8.37 -12.77 4.89
N ASP A 193 -8.26 -13.45 6.03
CA ASP A 193 -9.40 -14.01 6.75
C ASP A 193 -10.36 -12.91 7.19
N LEU A 194 -9.83 -11.76 7.60
CA LEU A 194 -10.64 -10.62 7.99
C LEU A 194 -11.43 -10.02 6.83
N ILE A 195 -10.80 -9.84 5.66
CA ILE A 195 -11.50 -9.38 4.44
C ILE A 195 -12.55 -10.42 4.03
N TYR A 196 -12.15 -11.70 3.98
CA TYR A 196 -12.98 -12.80 3.53
C TYR A 196 -14.19 -13.02 4.45
N ALA A 197 -14.00 -12.97 5.77
CA ALA A 197 -15.06 -13.07 6.79
C ALA A 197 -16.14 -12.01 6.62
N ASN A 198 -15.74 -10.82 6.17
CA ASN A 198 -16.63 -9.68 5.97
C ASN A 198 -17.15 -9.56 4.54
N GLN A 199 -16.89 -10.57 3.69
CA GLN A 199 -17.38 -10.61 2.32
C GLN A 199 -18.55 -11.59 2.17
N PRO A 200 -19.80 -11.09 2.03
CA PRO A 200 -20.97 -11.96 1.89
C PRO A 200 -20.88 -12.90 0.68
N SER A 201 -20.29 -12.43 -0.43
CA SER A 201 -20.18 -13.20 -1.66
C SER A 201 -19.09 -14.27 -1.65
N ARG A 202 -18.15 -14.20 -0.69
CA ARG A 202 -17.05 -15.15 -0.53
C ARG A 202 -16.23 -15.37 -1.82
N ARG A 203 -16.08 -14.30 -2.62
CA ARG A 203 -15.43 -14.31 -3.94
C ARG A 203 -13.93 -14.03 -3.91
N LEU A 204 -13.35 -13.62 -2.78
CA LEU A 204 -11.90 -13.37 -2.68
C LEU A 204 -11.08 -14.60 -3.10
N ARG A 205 -10.20 -14.41 -4.09
CA ARG A 205 -9.33 -15.44 -4.67
C ARG A 205 -7.84 -15.11 -4.55
N SER A 206 -7.49 -13.83 -4.52
CA SER A 206 -6.11 -13.37 -4.50
C SER A 206 -5.95 -12.13 -3.64
N LEU A 207 -4.99 -12.15 -2.71
CA LEU A 207 -4.55 -11.00 -1.94
C LEU A 207 -3.04 -10.87 -2.12
N ARG A 208 -2.60 -9.75 -2.66
CA ARG A 208 -1.19 -9.38 -2.69
C ARG A 208 -0.95 -8.31 -1.63
N ILE A 209 0.00 -8.55 -0.74
CA ILE A 209 0.46 -7.58 0.25
C ILE A 209 1.83 -7.08 -0.20
N VAL A 210 1.95 -5.75 -0.31
CA VAL A 210 3.16 -5.06 -0.76
C VAL A 210 3.54 -4.04 0.30
N PRO A 211 4.35 -4.41 1.30
CA PRO A 211 4.86 -3.44 2.26
C PRO A 211 5.74 -2.38 1.58
N PHE A 212 5.59 -1.11 1.97
CA PHE A 212 6.43 0.00 1.47
C PHE A 212 6.63 1.08 2.54
N GLY A 213 7.67 1.91 2.37
CA GLY A 213 8.01 2.98 3.32
C GLY A 213 9.50 3.28 3.48
N ALA A 214 10.38 2.38 3.05
CA ALA A 214 11.81 2.45 3.38
C ALA A 214 12.60 3.56 2.67
N ARG A 215 12.01 4.29 1.70
CA ARG A 215 12.74 5.30 0.90
C ARG A 215 13.29 6.46 1.72
N PHE A 216 12.61 6.85 2.79
CA PHE A 216 12.98 8.00 3.62
C PHE A 216 13.73 7.61 4.90
N PHE A 217 14.24 6.38 4.95
CA PHE A 217 15.10 5.90 6.03
C PHE A 217 16.56 5.92 5.57
N ALA A 218 17.49 6.01 6.52
CA ALA A 218 18.91 5.92 6.20
C ALA A 218 19.24 4.55 5.56
N SER A 219 20.32 4.45 4.79
CA SER A 219 20.64 3.23 4.01
C SER A 219 20.63 1.94 4.84
N GLY A 220 21.22 1.97 6.05
CA GLY A 220 21.25 0.83 6.97
C GLY A 220 19.88 0.46 7.54
N GLU A 221 19.05 1.45 7.89
CA GLU A 221 17.67 1.25 8.36
C GLU A 221 16.79 0.67 7.23
N SER A 222 16.91 1.26 6.04
CA SER A 222 16.19 0.86 4.82
C SER A 222 16.46 -0.61 4.47
N LEU A 223 17.70 -1.08 4.65
CA LEU A 223 18.07 -2.47 4.42
C LEU A 223 17.32 -3.43 5.36
N VAL A 224 17.30 -3.13 6.66
CA VAL A 224 16.60 -3.97 7.65
C VAL A 224 15.09 -3.97 7.39
N LEU A 225 14.51 -2.80 7.13
CA LEU A 225 13.09 -2.65 6.81
C LEU A 225 12.70 -3.47 5.58
N GLN A 226 13.46 -3.37 4.48
CA GLN A 226 13.17 -4.13 3.25
C GLN A 226 13.24 -5.65 3.47
N ARG A 227 14.13 -6.13 4.34
CA ARG A 227 14.25 -7.56 4.66
C ARG A 227 13.07 -8.07 5.51
N LEU A 228 12.53 -7.22 6.36
CA LEU A 228 11.32 -7.50 7.15
C LEU A 228 10.04 -7.45 6.33
N SER A 229 10.09 -6.88 5.12
CA SER A 229 8.91 -6.45 4.39
C SER A 229 8.73 -7.18 3.05
N PRO A 230 8.74 -8.53 3.03
CA PRO A 230 8.55 -9.28 1.80
C PRO A 230 7.17 -9.01 1.23
N SER A 231 7.07 -8.99 -0.10
CA SER A 231 5.78 -8.96 -0.77
C SER A 231 5.20 -10.38 -0.78
N LEU A 232 3.98 -10.55 -0.27
CA LEU A 232 3.35 -11.86 -0.14
C LEU A 232 2.11 -11.94 -1.03
N LEU A 233 1.89 -13.11 -1.62
CA LEU A 233 0.71 -13.45 -2.39
C LEU A 233 -0.02 -14.59 -1.69
N VAL A 234 -1.22 -14.30 -1.22
CA VAL A 234 -2.15 -15.29 -0.67
C VAL A 234 -3.14 -15.65 -1.77
N LYS A 235 -3.25 -16.94 -2.06
CA LYS A 235 -4.17 -17.50 -3.06
C LYS A 235 -5.05 -18.56 -2.43
N ARG A 236 -6.33 -18.54 -2.80
CA ARG A 236 -7.24 -19.66 -2.55
C ARG A 236 -7.14 -20.67 -3.70
N PRO A 237 -6.87 -21.96 -3.43
CA PRO A 237 -6.94 -23.02 -4.43
C PRO A 237 -8.33 -23.09 -5.10
N PRO A 238 -8.40 -23.29 -6.43
CA PRO A 238 -9.68 -23.30 -7.15
C PRO A 238 -10.49 -24.57 -6.91
N CYS A 239 -9.84 -25.70 -6.62
CA CYS A 239 -10.47 -27.03 -6.67
C CYS A 239 -11.17 -27.42 -5.35
N TYR A 240 -10.69 -26.95 -4.19
CA TYR A 240 -11.27 -27.30 -2.90
C TYR A 240 -11.25 -26.09 -1.95
N PRO A 241 -12.42 -25.52 -1.60
CA PRO A 241 -12.52 -24.38 -0.67
C PRO A 241 -12.01 -24.68 0.76
N SER A 242 -11.87 -25.96 1.10
CA SER A 242 -11.34 -26.47 2.38
C SER A 242 -9.82 -26.54 2.43
N ASP A 243 -9.12 -26.41 1.29
CA ASP A 243 -7.67 -26.46 1.26
C ASP A 243 -7.05 -25.24 1.96
N PRO A 244 -5.89 -25.42 2.61
CA PRO A 244 -5.17 -24.30 3.21
C PRO A 244 -4.81 -23.25 2.16
N LEU A 245 -4.77 -21.98 2.59
CA LEU A 245 -4.36 -20.89 1.72
C LEU A 245 -2.91 -21.07 1.28
N LEU A 246 -2.66 -20.88 -0.02
CA LEU A 246 -1.31 -20.86 -0.56
C LEU A 246 -0.71 -19.47 -0.32
N VAL A 247 0.34 -19.38 0.50
CA VAL A 247 1.07 -18.13 0.75
C VAL A 247 2.47 -18.24 0.15
N VAL A 248 2.80 -17.32 -0.76
CA VAL A 248 4.07 -17.34 -1.50
C VAL A 248 4.72 -15.96 -1.44
N ASP A 249 6.03 -15.92 -1.27
CA ASP A 249 6.83 -14.72 -1.47
C ASP A 249 6.88 -14.36 -2.96
N VAL A 250 6.49 -13.13 -3.29
CA VAL A 250 6.49 -12.61 -4.65
C VAL A 250 7.37 -11.38 -4.76
N GLY A 251 8.54 -11.58 -5.35
CA GLY A 251 9.42 -10.49 -5.77
C GLY A 251 10.58 -10.20 -4.85
N SER A 252 10.75 -10.87 -3.70
CA SER A 252 11.97 -10.70 -2.90
C SER A 252 13.23 -11.07 -3.66
N ALA A 253 13.20 -12.13 -4.48
CA ALA A 253 14.34 -12.55 -5.30
C ALA A 253 14.67 -11.51 -6.39
N GLU A 254 13.65 -11.00 -7.08
CA GLU A 254 13.80 -9.96 -8.11
C GLU A 254 14.31 -8.64 -7.50
N MET A 255 13.73 -8.23 -6.36
CA MET A 255 14.16 -7.02 -5.64
C MET A 255 15.62 -7.13 -5.19
N GLU A 256 16.03 -8.29 -4.67
CA GLU A 256 17.43 -8.55 -4.30
C GLU A 256 18.36 -8.49 -5.52
N LEU A 257 17.94 -9.08 -6.64
CA LEU A 257 18.70 -9.03 -7.89
C LEU A 257 18.87 -7.58 -8.40
N GLN A 258 17.78 -6.81 -8.44
CA GLN A 258 17.79 -5.39 -8.83
C GLN A 258 18.68 -4.56 -7.89
N ARG A 259 18.63 -4.83 -6.58
CA ARG A 259 19.47 -4.17 -5.58
C ARG A 259 20.95 -4.47 -5.82
N ARG A 260 21.31 -5.73 -6.06
CA ARG A 260 22.69 -6.14 -6.38
C ARG A 260 23.18 -5.49 -7.67
N ALA A 261 22.36 -5.50 -8.71
CA ALA A 261 22.68 -4.87 -9.99
C ALA A 261 22.91 -3.36 -9.83
N HIS A 262 22.01 -2.65 -9.15
CA HIS A 262 22.16 -1.21 -8.90
C HIS A 262 23.43 -0.89 -8.09
N ARG A 263 23.71 -1.66 -7.03
CA ARG A 263 24.93 -1.49 -6.24
C ARG A 263 26.20 -1.74 -7.05
N ALA A 264 26.21 -2.77 -7.90
CA ALA A 264 27.32 -3.04 -8.79
C ALA A 264 27.58 -1.88 -9.77
N VAL A 265 26.51 -1.32 -10.36
CA VAL A 265 26.59 -0.16 -11.26
C VAL A 265 27.08 1.10 -10.54
N CYS A 266 26.64 1.32 -9.30
CA CYS A 266 27.02 2.50 -8.50
C CYS A 266 28.29 2.30 -7.66
N HIS A 267 28.99 1.17 -7.80
CA HIS A 267 30.17 0.80 -6.99
C HIS A 267 29.94 0.88 -5.47
N LEU A 268 28.72 0.55 -5.03
CA LEU A 268 28.36 0.52 -3.61
C LEU A 268 28.64 -0.86 -2.99
N PRO A 269 29.00 -0.94 -1.69
CA PRO A 269 29.20 -2.23 -1.00
C PRO A 269 27.97 -3.13 -1.10
N LEU A 270 28.17 -4.43 -1.31
CA LEU A 270 27.09 -5.41 -1.41
C LEU A 270 26.29 -5.50 -0.09
N ASP A 271 27.04 -5.53 1.02
CA ASP A 271 26.53 -5.51 2.39
C ASP A 271 26.91 -4.19 3.05
N PRO A 272 26.07 -3.14 2.97
CA PRO A 272 26.36 -1.92 3.70
C PRO A 272 26.31 -2.19 5.21
N PRO A 273 27.18 -1.55 6.01
CA PRO A 273 27.13 -1.68 7.45
C PRO A 273 25.78 -1.15 7.96
N VAL A 274 25.14 -1.94 8.82
CA VAL A 274 23.95 -1.52 9.56
C VAL A 274 24.42 -0.92 10.88
N PRO A 275 24.02 0.32 11.24
CA PRO A 275 24.45 0.92 12.50
C PRO A 275 24.03 0.07 13.71
N ASP A 276 24.89 0.01 14.73
CA ASP A 276 24.62 -0.74 15.98
C ASP A 276 23.32 -0.31 16.67
N SER A 277 22.93 0.97 16.51
CA SER A 277 21.67 1.48 17.02
C SER A 277 20.46 0.78 16.38
N VAL A 278 20.52 0.47 15.09
CA VAL A 278 19.45 -0.23 14.36
C VAL A 278 19.42 -1.70 14.76
N VAL A 279 20.59 -2.33 14.85
CA VAL A 279 20.72 -3.74 15.30
C VAL A 279 20.19 -3.90 16.72
N ARG A 280 20.49 -2.95 17.62
CA ARG A 280 19.98 -2.96 18.99
C ARG A 280 18.45 -2.87 19.03
N VAL A 281 17.84 -1.92 18.31
CA VAL A 281 16.37 -1.81 18.26
C VAL A 281 15.74 -3.07 17.63
N PHE A 282 16.39 -3.68 16.64
CA PHE A 282 15.94 -4.95 16.07
C PHE A 282 15.98 -6.09 17.10
N HIS A 283 17.09 -6.26 17.83
CA HIS A 283 17.22 -7.30 18.87
C HIS A 283 16.34 -7.04 20.11
N GLU A 284 15.98 -5.80 20.40
CA GLU A 284 14.95 -5.47 21.40
C GLU A 284 13.56 -6.00 21.01
N LEU A 285 13.27 -6.10 19.71
CA LEU A 285 12.00 -6.62 19.20
C LEU A 285 12.04 -8.14 18.98
N TRP A 286 13.15 -8.64 18.45
CA TRP A 286 13.38 -10.04 18.14
C TRP A 286 14.76 -10.46 18.69
N PRO A 287 14.82 -10.97 19.93
CA PRO A 287 16.07 -11.38 20.54
C PRO A 287 16.77 -12.49 19.75
N PRO A 288 18.10 -12.46 19.61
CA PRO A 288 18.85 -13.51 18.94
C PRO A 288 18.78 -14.82 19.73
N LEU A 289 18.77 -15.96 19.02
CA LEU A 289 18.76 -17.29 19.63
C LEU A 289 20.10 -17.65 20.30
N THR A 290 21.18 -17.07 19.81
CA THR A 290 22.55 -17.27 20.31
C THR A 290 23.19 -15.91 20.55
N GLU A 291 23.95 -15.78 21.63
CA GLU A 291 24.68 -14.56 21.94
C GLU A 291 25.64 -14.20 20.80
N GLY A 292 25.63 -12.94 20.36
CA GLY A 292 26.43 -12.47 19.23
C GLY A 292 25.90 -12.85 17.84
N ALA A 293 24.68 -13.41 17.69
CA ALA A 293 24.11 -13.65 16.37
C ALA A 293 23.90 -12.35 15.58
N ASP A 294 24.12 -12.43 14.27
CA ASP A 294 23.82 -11.33 13.34
C ASP A 294 22.30 -11.14 13.23
N TRP A 295 21.85 -9.88 13.12
CA TRP A 295 20.45 -9.54 12.85
C TRP A 295 19.95 -10.20 11.55
N ARG A 296 20.86 -10.47 10.59
CA ARG A 296 20.54 -11.15 9.32
C ARG A 296 20.05 -12.58 9.49
N THR A 297 20.54 -13.29 10.50
CA THR A 297 20.23 -14.70 10.80
C THR A 297 19.24 -14.87 11.94
N THR A 298 19.00 -13.79 12.70
CA THR A 298 18.03 -13.79 13.79
C THR A 298 16.61 -13.97 13.25
N PRO A 299 15.87 -14.99 13.71
CA PRO A 299 14.50 -15.20 13.28
C PRO A 299 13.59 -14.10 13.81
N TRP A 300 12.62 -13.70 13.00
CA TRP A 300 11.60 -12.73 13.37
C TRP A 300 10.23 -13.23 12.95
N LYS A 301 9.20 -12.67 13.57
CA LYS A 301 7.79 -12.89 13.21
C LYS A 301 7.05 -11.57 13.28
N SER A 302 6.06 -11.41 12.40
CA SER A 302 5.19 -10.25 12.46
C SER A 302 4.36 -10.25 13.76
N LEU A 303 3.87 -9.07 14.14
CA LEU A 303 2.88 -8.98 15.21
C LEU A 303 1.47 -9.22 14.67
N PRO A 304 0.61 -9.94 15.42
CA PRO A 304 -0.76 -10.22 15.02
C PRO A 304 -1.63 -8.94 14.96
N LEU A 305 -2.83 -9.06 14.40
CA LEU A 305 -3.80 -7.96 14.35
C LEU A 305 -4.41 -7.72 15.76
N GLU A 306 -3.82 -6.81 16.53
CA GLU A 306 -4.16 -6.57 17.95
C GLU A 306 -5.61 -6.12 18.18
N GLY A 307 -6.14 -5.24 17.32
CA GLY A 307 -7.47 -4.63 17.44
C GLY A 307 -8.63 -5.50 16.95
N CYS A 308 -8.34 -6.73 16.50
CA CYS A 308 -9.30 -7.63 15.88
C CYS A 308 -9.82 -8.72 16.84
N ARG A 309 -9.65 -8.58 18.17
CA ARG A 309 -10.14 -9.57 19.15
C ARG A 309 -11.63 -9.85 18.91
N VAL A 310 -11.90 -11.07 18.43
CA VAL A 310 -13.24 -11.68 18.43
C VAL A 310 -13.70 -11.73 19.90
N PRO A 311 -14.95 -11.38 20.24
CA PRO A 311 -15.46 -11.61 21.58
C PRO A 311 -15.26 -13.10 21.88
N SER A 312 -14.39 -13.39 22.85
CA SER A 312 -14.18 -14.74 23.35
C SER A 312 -15.53 -15.28 23.78
N SER A 313 -15.98 -16.36 23.14
CA SER A 313 -17.12 -17.14 23.63
C SER A 313 -16.77 -17.61 25.04
N SER A 314 -17.33 -16.94 26.04
CA SER A 314 -17.34 -17.40 27.42
C SER A 314 -17.97 -18.80 27.46
N PRO A 315 -17.37 -19.77 28.19
CA PRO A 315 -18.04 -21.03 28.43
C PRO A 315 -19.29 -20.74 29.27
N SER A 316 -20.45 -21.13 28.74
CA SER A 316 -21.69 -21.16 29.52
C SER A 316 -21.51 -22.10 30.73
N PRO A 317 -22.10 -21.76 31.89
CA PRO A 317 -21.88 -22.43 33.17
C PRO A 317 -22.30 -23.91 33.19
#